data_AF-A0A2D0AFH6-F1
#
_entry.id   AF-A0A2D0AFH6-F1
#
_cell.length_a   1.000
_cell.length_b   1.000
_cell.length_c   1.000
_cell.angle_alpha   90.00
_cell.angle_beta   90.00
_cell.angle_gamma   90.00
#
_symmetry.space_group_name_H-M   'P 1'
#
loop_
_entity.id
_entity.type
_entity.pdbx_description
1 polymer ?
#
loop_
_entity_poly.entity_id
_entity_poly.type
_entity_poly.pdbx_seq_one_letter_code
_entity_poly.pdbx_strand_id
1 'polypeptide(L)'
;MIRHLITLMWNRRRANGLLLAEIFLAFVVLFVVGSVGLFNWRNYQEPMGFSYDNVWSIDLDAGTQPRADQFATLQTVLRQLRGTPGVVSVSRTASNTPFSGSDNTTWLETEKGGIKQSVEDVNYYEATIELREVMGVQMREGRWFDHRDEAATRTPVVITQLLRDKLFGPGASVVGKRISNRKAEWQVVGVSGAYRADGELQEPRPAMFVYLSPDDTTRARNTLLVKVRPGSGAALEKKISADIRSAGTTWSSNVRALAEQRLTQLKFGLVLPVILGVVCLFLIINVALGLFGVLWLNISRRRGEIGVRRAMGATAGNISRQVLGEILVLTTFGLGLGLLVAVQFPLLGVFSVESGIYFTAMLLAAGVLYLLAVACALYPSRLAAGIQPAVALREE
;
A
#
# COMPACT_ATOMS: atom_id res chain seq x y z
N MET A 1 12.55 -12.37 43.61
CA MET A 1 12.67 -13.08 42.32
C MET A 1 13.31 -12.22 41.23
N ILE A 2 12.72 -11.06 40.86
CA ILE A 2 13.22 -10.22 39.73
C ILE A 2 14.66 -9.71 39.93
N ARG A 3 15.02 -9.21 41.13
CA ARG A 3 16.39 -8.79 41.43
C ARG A 3 17.43 -9.90 41.19
N HIS A 4 17.12 -11.13 41.57
CA HIS A 4 18.00 -12.29 41.38
C HIS A 4 18.16 -12.66 39.89
N LEU A 5 17.09 -12.54 39.10
CA LEU A 5 17.14 -12.72 37.64
C LEU A 5 18.05 -11.68 36.98
N ILE A 6 17.96 -10.41 37.40
CA ILE A 6 18.80 -9.32 36.89
C ILE A 6 20.28 -9.57 37.21
N THR A 7 20.61 -10.04 38.42
CA THR A 7 22.00 -10.37 38.79
C THR A 7 22.56 -11.52 37.95
N LEU A 8 21.76 -12.56 37.69
CA LEU A 8 22.16 -13.68 36.83
C LEU A 8 22.37 -13.24 35.37
N MET A 9 21.53 -12.31 34.87
CA MET A 9 21.69 -11.74 33.54
C MET A 9 22.99 -10.93 33.42
N TRP A 10 23.32 -10.16 34.46
CA TRP A 10 24.52 -9.33 34.55
C TRP A 10 25.83 -10.12 34.60
N ASN A 11 25.81 -11.37 35.06
CA ASN A 11 26.98 -12.25 35.02
C ASN A 11 27.21 -12.90 33.64
N ARG A 12 26.23 -12.84 32.73
CA ARG A 12 26.30 -13.43 31.38
C ARG A 12 25.99 -12.43 30.26
N ARG A 13 26.47 -11.18 30.41
CA ARG A 13 26.09 -10.03 29.55
C ARG A 13 26.37 -10.23 28.07
N ARG A 14 27.42 -10.96 27.69
CA ARG A 14 27.75 -11.17 26.27
C ARG A 14 26.67 -12.00 25.55
N ALA A 15 26.29 -13.14 26.11
CA ALA A 15 25.26 -14.01 25.52
C ALA A 15 23.86 -13.40 25.62
N ASN A 16 23.50 -12.82 26.77
CA ASN A 16 22.20 -12.17 26.95
C ASN A 16 22.08 -10.87 26.16
N GLY A 17 23.19 -10.14 25.97
CA GLY A 17 23.23 -8.92 25.16
C GLY A 17 23.03 -9.22 23.67
N LEU A 18 23.65 -10.30 23.16
CA LEU A 18 23.42 -10.76 21.78
C LEU A 18 21.96 -11.14 21.55
N LEU A 19 21.36 -11.96 22.42
CA LEU A 19 19.95 -12.30 22.32
C LEU A 19 19.02 -11.09 22.41
N LEU A 20 19.33 -10.16 23.31
CA LEU A 20 18.53 -8.95 23.47
C LEU A 20 18.59 -8.09 22.19
N ALA A 21 19.76 -7.96 21.57
CA ALA A 21 19.92 -7.30 20.28
C ALA A 21 19.17 -8.04 19.15
N GLU A 22 19.17 -9.37 19.17
CA GLU A 22 18.47 -10.19 18.18
C GLU A 22 16.94 -10.06 18.29
N ILE A 23 16.40 -10.13 19.52
CA ILE A 23 14.98 -9.90 19.82
C ILE A 23 14.58 -8.47 19.44
N PHE A 24 15.42 -7.49 19.76
CA PHE A 24 15.22 -6.10 19.37
C PHE A 24 15.14 -5.94 17.84
N LEU A 25 16.12 -6.47 17.10
CA LEU A 25 16.16 -6.39 15.65
C LEU A 25 14.96 -7.09 15.02
N ALA A 26 14.64 -8.30 15.48
CA ALA A 26 13.50 -9.07 15.01
C ALA A 26 12.18 -8.34 15.27
N PHE A 27 12.04 -7.70 16.44
CA PHE A 27 10.87 -6.88 16.74
C PHE A 27 10.72 -5.72 15.76
N VAL A 28 11.79 -4.95 15.53
CA VAL A 28 11.75 -3.79 14.62
C VAL A 28 11.38 -4.24 13.20
N VAL A 29 11.96 -5.33 12.71
CA VAL A 29 11.64 -5.85 11.37
C VAL A 29 10.20 -6.37 11.31
N LEU A 30 9.75 -7.15 12.30
CA LEU A 30 8.35 -7.61 12.39
C LEU A 30 7.37 -6.44 12.42
N PHE A 31 7.68 -5.38 13.16
CA PHE A 31 6.87 -4.18 13.25
C PHE A 31 6.78 -3.47 11.90
N VAL A 32 7.89 -3.27 11.19
CA VAL A 32 7.89 -2.61 9.88
C VAL A 32 7.13 -3.45 8.86
N VAL A 33 7.40 -4.76 8.78
CA VAL A 33 6.71 -5.69 7.87
C VAL A 33 5.22 -5.77 8.19
N GLY A 34 4.87 -5.85 9.47
CA GLY A 34 3.49 -5.85 9.93
C GLY A 34 2.76 -4.56 9.58
N SER A 35 3.43 -3.40 9.74
CA SER A 35 2.86 -2.09 9.39
C SER A 35 2.56 -1.98 7.89
N VAL A 36 3.53 -2.35 7.05
CA VAL A 36 3.36 -2.35 5.58
C VAL A 36 2.30 -3.36 5.15
N GLY A 37 2.30 -4.56 5.74
CA GLY A 37 1.33 -5.61 5.44
C GLY A 37 -0.10 -5.20 5.79
N LEU A 38 -0.31 -4.63 6.98
CA LEU A 38 -1.62 -4.14 7.42
C LEU A 38 -2.10 -2.94 6.60
N PHE A 39 -1.20 -2.01 6.25
CA PHE A 39 -1.51 -0.89 5.37
C PHE A 39 -1.97 -1.37 3.99
N ASN A 40 -1.20 -2.25 3.36
CA ASN A 40 -1.53 -2.84 2.07
C ASN A 40 -2.85 -3.62 2.13
N TRP A 41 -3.06 -4.41 3.19
CA TRP A 41 -4.28 -5.18 3.39
C TRP A 41 -5.51 -4.30 3.51
N ARG A 42 -5.44 -3.23 4.32
CA ARG A 42 -6.53 -2.27 4.46
C ARG A 42 -6.84 -1.57 3.13
N ASN A 43 -5.80 -1.09 2.43
CA ASN A 43 -5.98 -0.40 1.16
C ASN A 43 -6.57 -1.32 0.08
N TYR A 44 -6.22 -2.61 0.11
CA TYR A 44 -6.74 -3.59 -0.84
C TYR A 44 -8.25 -3.85 -0.67
N GLN A 45 -8.80 -3.71 0.54
CA GLN A 45 -10.22 -3.90 0.80
C GLN A 45 -11.10 -2.72 0.33
N GLU A 46 -10.51 -1.54 0.19
CA GLU A 46 -11.23 -0.34 -0.24
C GLU A 46 -11.56 -0.39 -1.74
N PRO A 47 -12.78 0.00 -2.16
CA PRO A 47 -13.18 -0.06 -3.56
C PRO A 47 -12.36 0.92 -4.43
N MET A 48 -11.96 0.48 -5.64
CA MET A 48 -11.25 1.33 -6.60
C MET A 48 -12.13 2.45 -7.17
N GLY A 49 -13.43 2.19 -7.31
CA GLY A 49 -14.43 3.14 -7.79
C GLY A 49 -14.45 3.37 -9.31
N PHE A 50 -13.78 2.51 -10.07
CA PHE A 50 -13.88 2.41 -11.53
C PHE A 50 -13.78 0.95 -11.99
N SER A 51 -14.19 0.69 -13.23
CA SER A 51 -14.06 -0.58 -13.95
C SER A 51 -12.81 -0.56 -14.82
N TYR A 52 -12.02 -1.63 -14.76
CA TYR A 52 -10.87 -1.87 -15.64
C TYR A 52 -11.06 -3.08 -16.57
N ASP A 53 -12.11 -3.87 -16.35
CA ASP A 53 -12.40 -5.04 -17.16
C ASP A 53 -12.76 -4.65 -18.59
N ASN A 54 -12.07 -5.27 -19.55
CA ASN A 54 -12.25 -4.98 -20.97
C ASN A 54 -12.01 -3.50 -21.34
N VAL A 55 -11.13 -2.82 -20.60
CA VAL A 55 -10.66 -1.47 -20.95
C VAL A 55 -9.20 -1.54 -21.36
N TRP A 56 -8.88 -0.97 -22.51
CA TRP A 56 -7.53 -0.87 -23.04
C TRP A 56 -7.04 0.58 -22.97
N SER A 57 -5.82 0.75 -22.47
CA SER A 57 -5.03 1.98 -22.61
C SER A 57 -4.29 1.90 -23.94
N ILE A 58 -4.45 2.92 -24.78
CA ILE A 58 -3.74 3.04 -26.04
C ILE A 58 -2.93 4.33 -26.01
N ASP A 59 -1.61 4.20 -25.92
CA ASP A 59 -0.71 5.33 -26.05
C ASP A 59 -0.32 5.50 -27.52
N LEU A 60 -0.64 6.66 -28.08
CA LEU A 60 -0.32 7.01 -29.46
C LEU A 60 0.98 7.82 -29.51
N ASP A 61 1.87 7.44 -30.41
CA ASP A 61 3.05 8.23 -30.76
C ASP A 61 2.89 8.72 -32.20
N ALA A 62 2.92 10.03 -32.41
CA ALA A 62 2.78 10.64 -33.72
C ALA A 62 4.06 10.55 -34.58
N GLY A 63 5.18 10.12 -33.98
CA GLY A 63 6.47 10.03 -34.63
C GLY A 63 6.95 11.40 -35.12
N THR A 64 7.30 11.50 -36.40
CA THR A 64 7.85 12.71 -37.02
C THR A 64 6.80 13.69 -37.54
N GLN A 65 5.50 13.41 -37.38
CA GLN A 65 4.45 14.29 -37.92
C GLN A 65 4.42 15.66 -37.21
N PRO A 66 4.31 16.79 -37.95
CA PRO A 66 4.19 18.12 -37.36
C PRO A 66 2.96 18.27 -36.46
N ARG A 67 3.11 18.94 -35.32
CA ARG A 67 2.05 19.11 -34.31
C ARG A 67 0.77 19.77 -34.84
N ALA A 68 0.88 20.63 -35.85
CA ALA A 68 -0.26 21.28 -36.48
C ALA A 68 -1.22 20.27 -37.15
N ASP A 69 -0.68 19.19 -37.71
CA ASP A 69 -1.46 18.20 -38.46
C ASP A 69 -1.91 17.02 -37.58
N GLN A 70 -1.23 16.80 -36.45
CA GLN A 70 -1.51 15.69 -35.54
C GLN A 70 -2.96 15.66 -35.05
N PHE A 71 -3.59 16.82 -34.85
CA PHE A 71 -4.97 16.89 -34.38
C PHE A 71 -5.96 16.32 -35.40
N ALA A 72 -5.79 16.64 -36.70
CA ALA A 72 -6.66 16.12 -37.75
C ALA A 72 -6.51 14.59 -37.89
N THR A 73 -5.27 14.09 -37.78
CA THR A 73 -5.00 12.65 -37.75
C THR A 73 -5.64 11.98 -36.53
N LEU A 74 -5.51 12.58 -35.34
CA LEU A 74 -6.14 12.09 -34.12
C LEU A 74 -7.68 11.99 -34.25
N GLN A 75 -8.32 13.01 -34.83
CA GLN A 75 -9.77 12.99 -35.08
C GLN A 75 -10.17 11.86 -36.03
N THR A 76 -9.33 11.59 -37.04
CA THR A 76 -9.53 10.45 -37.96
C THR A 76 -9.42 9.12 -37.23
N VAL A 77 -8.39 8.95 -36.39
CA VAL A 77 -8.19 7.77 -35.54
C VAL A 77 -9.40 7.56 -34.63
N LEU A 78 -9.84 8.59 -33.90
CA LEU A 78 -10.99 8.50 -32.99
C LEU A 78 -12.28 8.08 -33.74
N ARG A 79 -12.50 8.62 -34.93
CA ARG A 79 -13.66 8.26 -35.77
C ARG A 79 -13.60 6.81 -36.23
N GLN A 80 -12.43 6.32 -36.64
CA GLN A 80 -12.23 4.93 -37.03
C GLN A 80 -12.43 3.99 -35.85
N LEU A 81 -11.82 4.27 -34.69
CA LEU A 81 -11.96 3.44 -33.49
C LEU A 81 -13.42 3.32 -33.03
N ARG A 82 -14.18 4.43 -33.03
CA ARG A 82 -15.61 4.41 -32.72
C ARG A 82 -16.43 3.58 -33.72
N GLY A 83 -15.98 3.48 -34.97
CA GLY A 83 -16.62 2.65 -36.01
C GLY A 83 -16.20 1.18 -36.01
N THR A 84 -15.16 0.80 -35.26
CA THR A 84 -14.63 -0.56 -35.28
C THR A 84 -15.50 -1.52 -34.48
N PRO A 85 -16.03 -2.61 -35.10
CA PRO A 85 -16.81 -3.61 -34.38
C PRO A 85 -16.01 -4.23 -33.23
N GLY A 86 -16.59 -4.21 -32.02
CA GLY A 86 -15.94 -4.67 -30.79
C GLY A 86 -15.52 -3.52 -29.86
N VAL A 87 -15.37 -2.30 -30.38
CA VAL A 87 -15.22 -1.09 -29.55
C VAL A 87 -16.60 -0.63 -29.08
N VAL A 88 -16.73 -0.37 -27.78
CA VAL A 88 -17.97 0.12 -27.16
C VAL A 88 -17.94 1.63 -27.01
N SER A 89 -16.86 2.17 -26.44
CA SER A 89 -16.71 3.60 -26.18
C SER A 89 -15.24 3.98 -26.12
N VAL A 90 -14.91 5.22 -26.47
CA VAL A 90 -13.54 5.75 -26.55
C VAL A 90 -13.49 7.09 -25.84
N SER A 91 -12.58 7.23 -24.89
CA SER A 91 -12.32 8.47 -24.18
C SER A 91 -10.87 8.90 -24.41
N ARG A 92 -10.65 10.20 -24.62
CA ARG A 92 -9.30 10.79 -24.62
C ARG A 92 -8.93 11.20 -23.19
N THR A 93 -7.66 11.06 -22.84
CA THR A 93 -7.13 11.41 -21.51
C THR A 93 -5.64 11.74 -21.59
N ALA A 94 -5.05 12.11 -20.45
CA ALA A 94 -3.61 12.24 -20.29
C ALA A 94 -2.96 10.89 -19.95
N SER A 95 -1.62 10.85 -19.90
CA SER A 95 -0.83 9.63 -19.67
C SER A 95 -0.97 9.03 -18.27
N ASN A 96 -1.57 9.75 -17.33
CA ASN A 96 -1.84 9.27 -15.96
C ASN A 96 -3.11 8.41 -15.90
N THR A 97 -3.22 7.43 -16.81
CA THR A 97 -4.27 6.42 -16.78
C THR A 97 -4.10 5.47 -15.59
N PRO A 98 -5.17 4.77 -15.16
CA PRO A 98 -5.05 3.79 -14.08
C PRO A 98 -3.96 2.76 -14.34
N PHE A 99 -3.17 2.47 -13.30
CA PHE A 99 -2.06 1.50 -13.32
C PHE A 99 -0.91 1.84 -14.29
N SER A 100 -0.85 3.05 -14.85
CA SER A 100 0.25 3.44 -15.76
C SER A 100 1.56 3.72 -15.03
N GLY A 101 1.51 3.93 -13.71
CA GLY A 101 2.66 4.40 -12.92
C GLY A 101 3.03 5.86 -13.17
N SER A 102 2.25 6.58 -13.96
CA SER A 102 2.35 8.03 -14.13
C SER A 102 1.32 8.71 -13.27
N ASP A 103 1.75 9.70 -12.51
CA ASP A 103 0.89 10.60 -11.77
C ASP A 103 0.97 12.02 -12.33
N ASN A 104 -0.06 12.79 -12.02
CA ASN A 104 -0.10 14.21 -12.29
C ASN A 104 -0.93 14.82 -11.17
N THR A 105 -0.26 15.55 -10.29
CA THR A 105 -0.90 16.13 -9.10
C THR A 105 -0.95 17.64 -9.19
N THR A 106 -1.87 18.22 -8.44
CA THR A 106 -1.97 19.66 -8.24
C THR A 106 -2.36 19.94 -6.80
N TRP A 107 -2.27 21.20 -6.42
CA TRP A 107 -2.88 21.69 -5.19
C TRP A 107 -4.10 22.52 -5.56
N LEU A 108 -5.07 22.56 -4.66
CA LEU A 108 -6.31 23.32 -4.83
C LEU A 108 -6.57 24.17 -3.60
N GLU A 109 -7.05 25.38 -3.85
CA GLU A 109 -7.56 26.29 -2.83
C GLU A 109 -9.04 26.58 -3.08
N THR A 110 -9.79 26.75 -2.00
CA THR A 110 -11.12 27.33 -1.99
C THR A 110 -11.28 28.26 -0.80
N GLU A 111 -12.17 29.24 -0.91
CA GLU A 111 -12.47 30.16 0.18
C GLU A 111 -13.80 29.77 0.83
N LYS A 112 -13.77 29.49 2.13
CA LYS A 112 -14.96 29.14 2.92
C LYS A 112 -15.06 30.10 4.11
N GLY A 113 -16.01 31.03 4.06
CA GLY A 113 -16.26 32.00 5.14
C GLY A 113 -15.07 32.90 5.46
N GLY A 114 -14.30 33.30 4.43
CA GLY A 114 -13.09 34.13 4.59
C GLY A 114 -11.82 33.35 4.96
N ILE A 115 -11.92 32.04 5.19
CA ILE A 115 -10.77 31.17 5.48
C ILE A 115 -10.42 30.39 4.22
N LYS A 116 -9.15 30.50 3.78
CA LYS A 116 -8.61 29.68 2.70
C LYS A 116 -8.40 28.25 3.18
N GLN A 117 -9.03 27.31 2.49
CA GLN A 117 -8.77 25.88 2.64
C GLN A 117 -7.92 25.44 1.46
N SER A 118 -6.81 24.75 1.74
CA SER A 118 -5.90 24.23 0.72
C SER A 118 -5.75 22.72 0.88
N VAL A 119 -5.79 22.00 -0.24
CA VAL A 119 -5.49 20.57 -0.30
C VAL A 119 -4.37 20.36 -1.31
N GLU A 120 -3.28 19.74 -0.86
CA GLU A 120 -2.15 19.33 -1.67
C GLU A 120 -2.35 17.91 -2.22
N ASP A 121 -1.49 17.49 -3.15
CA ASP A 121 -1.46 16.16 -3.76
C ASP A 121 -2.82 15.65 -4.29
N VAL A 122 -3.53 16.54 -4.99
CA VAL A 122 -4.77 16.20 -5.69
C VAL A 122 -4.45 15.65 -7.06
N ASN A 123 -4.83 14.40 -7.33
CA ASN A 123 -4.70 13.81 -8.66
C ASN A 123 -5.52 14.59 -9.69
N TYR A 124 -4.86 15.00 -10.76
CA TYR A 124 -5.41 15.79 -11.86
C TYR A 124 -5.60 14.89 -13.08
N TYR A 125 -6.84 14.60 -13.44
CA TYR A 125 -7.16 13.84 -14.65
C TYR A 125 -7.83 14.74 -15.68
N GLU A 126 -7.52 14.54 -16.95
CA GLU A 126 -8.24 15.16 -18.06
C GLU A 126 -9.19 14.14 -18.66
N ALA A 127 -10.46 14.52 -18.82
CA ALA A 127 -11.51 13.57 -19.14
C ALA A 127 -12.45 14.12 -20.20
N THR A 128 -12.75 13.31 -21.22
CA THR A 128 -13.87 13.58 -22.13
C THR A 128 -15.19 13.09 -21.53
N ILE A 129 -16.29 13.38 -22.24
CA ILE A 129 -17.65 13.00 -21.85
C ILE A 129 -17.76 11.48 -21.65
N GLU A 130 -17.11 10.71 -22.52
CA GLU A 130 -17.18 9.25 -22.58
C GLU A 130 -16.40 8.54 -21.45
N LEU A 131 -15.47 9.23 -20.76
CA LEU A 131 -14.64 8.61 -19.72
C LEU A 131 -15.50 7.90 -18.67
N ARG A 132 -16.62 8.51 -18.29
CA ARG A 132 -17.54 7.93 -17.31
C ARG A 132 -18.08 6.58 -17.75
N GLU A 133 -18.43 6.41 -19.02
CA GLU A 133 -18.95 5.15 -19.56
C GLU A 133 -17.84 4.11 -19.73
N VAL A 134 -16.68 4.55 -20.22
CA VAL A 134 -15.49 3.71 -20.41
C VAL A 134 -15.05 3.10 -19.07
N MET A 135 -14.88 3.96 -18.06
CA MET A 135 -14.37 3.59 -16.75
C MET A 135 -15.46 3.24 -15.74
N GLY A 136 -16.75 3.35 -16.08
CA GLY A 136 -17.85 3.06 -15.16
C GLY A 136 -17.87 3.91 -13.89
N VAL A 137 -17.44 5.19 -13.98
CA VAL A 137 -17.34 6.08 -12.81
C VAL A 137 -18.73 6.37 -12.25
N GLN A 138 -18.91 6.12 -10.95
CA GLN A 138 -20.17 6.37 -10.26
C GLN A 138 -20.26 7.83 -9.81
N MET A 139 -21.39 8.48 -10.10
CA MET A 139 -21.69 9.82 -9.60
C MET A 139 -22.43 9.76 -8.28
N ARG A 140 -22.08 10.65 -7.35
CA ARG A 140 -22.72 10.82 -6.04
C ARG A 140 -23.62 12.05 -5.99
N GLU A 141 -23.18 13.14 -6.62
CA GLU A 141 -23.89 14.42 -6.67
C GLU A 141 -23.66 15.10 -8.02
N GLY A 142 -24.63 15.88 -8.49
CA GLY A 142 -24.51 16.64 -9.73
C GLY A 142 -24.46 15.75 -10.99
N ARG A 143 -23.67 16.17 -11.98
CA ARG A 143 -23.58 15.51 -13.29
C ARG A 143 -22.13 15.30 -13.74
N TRP A 144 -21.96 14.40 -14.70
CA TRP A 144 -20.72 14.32 -15.49
C TRP A 144 -20.71 15.40 -16.58
N PHE A 145 -19.61 15.47 -17.33
CA PHE A 145 -19.50 16.35 -18.49
C PHE A 145 -20.50 15.99 -19.58
N ASP A 146 -20.95 16.99 -20.31
CA ASP A 146 -21.77 16.85 -21.51
C ASP A 146 -21.49 17.98 -22.50
N HIS A 147 -22.12 17.96 -23.68
CA HIS A 147 -21.85 18.92 -24.75
C HIS A 147 -22.12 20.38 -24.38
N ARG A 148 -22.88 20.68 -23.31
CA ARG A 148 -23.11 22.05 -22.84
C ARG A 148 -21.86 22.67 -22.25
N ASP A 149 -20.91 21.84 -21.83
CA ASP A 149 -19.65 22.25 -21.22
C ASP A 149 -18.62 22.77 -22.24
N GLU A 150 -18.83 22.49 -23.54
CA GLU A 150 -17.95 22.95 -24.62
C GLU A 150 -17.92 24.48 -24.73
N ALA A 151 -19.05 25.14 -24.45
CA ALA A 151 -19.19 26.59 -24.49
C ALA A 151 -19.15 27.24 -23.08
N ALA A 152 -18.74 26.50 -22.05
CA ALA A 152 -18.75 27.01 -20.68
C ALA A 152 -17.70 28.12 -20.50
N THR A 153 -18.09 29.22 -19.84
CA THR A 153 -17.19 30.34 -19.53
C THR A 153 -16.05 29.96 -18.58
N ARG A 154 -16.27 28.93 -17.75
CA ARG A 154 -15.26 28.36 -16.85
C ARG A 154 -15.15 26.87 -17.13
N THR A 155 -13.93 26.35 -17.05
CA THR A 155 -13.69 24.93 -17.27
C THR A 155 -14.40 24.11 -16.18
N PRO A 156 -15.33 23.21 -16.56
CA PRO A 156 -16.04 22.39 -15.60
C PRO A 156 -15.15 21.28 -15.06
N VAL A 157 -15.37 20.93 -13.78
CA VAL A 157 -14.62 19.90 -13.06
C VAL A 157 -15.55 18.99 -12.28
N VAL A 158 -15.21 17.70 -12.24
CA VAL A 158 -15.84 16.72 -11.35
C VAL A 158 -14.81 16.33 -10.29
N ILE A 159 -15.17 16.43 -9.02
CA ILE A 159 -14.26 16.11 -7.90
C ILE A 159 -14.66 14.78 -7.25
N THR A 160 -13.69 14.04 -6.69
CA THR A 160 -14.04 12.85 -5.90
C THR A 160 -14.63 13.23 -4.55
N GLN A 161 -15.40 12.32 -3.96
CA GLN A 161 -15.96 12.47 -2.63
C GLN A 161 -14.89 12.83 -1.58
N LEU A 162 -13.72 12.21 -1.64
CA LEU A 162 -12.61 12.48 -0.73
C LEU A 162 -12.11 13.93 -0.86
N LEU A 163 -12.01 14.46 -2.08
CA LEU A 163 -11.62 15.84 -2.31
C LEU A 163 -12.68 16.82 -1.81
N ARG A 164 -13.97 16.53 -2.03
CA ARG A 164 -15.09 17.31 -1.45
C ARG A 164 -14.95 17.39 0.06
N ASP A 165 -14.76 16.25 0.72
CA ASP A 165 -14.73 16.16 2.18
C ASP A 165 -13.52 16.91 2.76
N LYS A 166 -12.37 16.86 2.09
CA LYS A 166 -11.17 17.62 2.49
C LYS A 166 -11.30 19.14 2.27
N LEU A 167 -11.88 19.59 1.14
CA LEU A 167 -11.96 21.03 0.81
C LEU A 167 -13.15 21.73 1.49
N PHE A 168 -14.31 21.08 1.55
CA PHE A 168 -15.56 21.72 1.96
C PHE A 168 -16.16 21.12 3.23
N GLY A 169 -15.67 19.98 3.69
CA GLY A 169 -16.20 19.22 4.81
C GLY A 169 -17.17 18.12 4.38
N PRO A 170 -17.37 17.09 5.23
CA PRO A 170 -18.24 15.95 4.91
C PRO A 170 -19.67 16.37 4.55
N GLY A 171 -20.15 15.91 3.39
CA GLY A 171 -21.55 16.10 2.97
C GLY A 171 -21.93 17.52 2.54
N ALA A 172 -20.98 18.44 2.40
CA ALA A 172 -21.26 19.78 1.90
C ALA A 172 -21.75 19.74 0.45
N SER A 173 -22.80 20.49 0.11
CA SER A 173 -23.17 20.69 -1.30
C SER A 173 -22.15 21.62 -1.98
N VAL A 174 -21.60 21.14 -3.09
CA VAL A 174 -20.45 21.78 -3.78
C VAL A 174 -20.68 22.05 -5.25
N VAL A 175 -21.75 21.52 -5.84
CA VAL A 175 -22.08 21.78 -7.24
C VAL A 175 -22.32 23.29 -7.44
N GLY A 176 -21.70 23.85 -8.48
CA GLY A 176 -21.70 25.27 -8.79
C GLY A 176 -20.62 26.09 -8.09
N LYS A 177 -19.93 25.53 -7.07
CA LYS A 177 -18.85 26.24 -6.37
C LYS A 177 -17.58 26.29 -7.21
N ARG A 178 -16.69 27.20 -6.81
CA ARG A 178 -15.40 27.44 -7.45
C ARG A 178 -14.28 26.80 -6.64
N ILE A 179 -13.38 26.18 -7.37
CA ILE A 179 -12.08 25.73 -6.86
C ILE A 179 -11.03 26.30 -7.79
N SER A 180 -9.87 26.64 -7.25
CA SER A 180 -8.83 27.31 -8.01
C SER A 180 -7.46 26.85 -7.57
N ASN A 181 -6.47 27.06 -8.42
CA ASN A 181 -5.08 27.13 -8.01
C ASN A 181 -4.47 28.42 -8.58
N ARG A 182 -3.17 28.64 -8.37
CA ARG A 182 -2.48 29.85 -8.89
C ARG A 182 -2.58 30.04 -10.42
N LYS A 183 -2.92 28.99 -11.18
CA LYS A 183 -2.87 28.99 -12.66
C LYS A 183 -4.26 29.02 -13.31
N ALA A 184 -5.29 28.50 -12.65
CA ALA A 184 -6.61 28.34 -13.24
C ALA A 184 -7.72 28.29 -12.18
N GLU A 185 -8.94 28.66 -12.61
CA GLU A 185 -10.17 28.50 -11.86
C GLU A 185 -11.10 27.50 -12.56
N TRP A 186 -11.75 26.65 -11.76
CA TRP A 186 -12.70 25.65 -12.23
C TRP A 186 -14.03 25.78 -11.51
N GLN A 187 -15.09 25.33 -12.18
CA GLN A 187 -16.44 25.25 -11.60
C GLN A 187 -16.84 23.79 -11.40
N VAL A 188 -17.17 23.44 -10.16
CA VAL A 188 -17.57 22.07 -9.81
C VAL A 188 -18.95 21.78 -10.39
N VAL A 189 -19.07 20.78 -11.26
CA VAL A 189 -20.35 20.36 -11.86
C VAL A 189 -20.89 19.04 -11.29
N GLY A 190 -20.05 18.29 -10.60
CA GLY A 190 -20.43 17.04 -9.98
C GLY A 190 -19.41 16.51 -8.99
N VAL A 191 -19.85 15.52 -8.21
CA VAL A 191 -19.03 14.76 -7.29
C VAL A 191 -19.10 13.28 -7.66
N SER A 192 -17.96 12.67 -7.97
CA SER A 192 -17.86 11.23 -8.21
C SER A 192 -17.60 10.46 -6.92
N GLY A 193 -17.76 9.14 -6.98
CA GLY A 193 -17.32 8.23 -5.92
C GLY A 193 -15.80 8.18 -5.79
N ALA A 194 -15.29 7.09 -5.23
CA ALA A 194 -13.84 6.84 -5.22
C ALA A 194 -13.30 6.73 -6.66
N TYR A 195 -12.04 7.11 -6.87
CA TYR A 195 -11.32 6.84 -8.11
C TYR A 195 -9.83 6.67 -7.79
N ARG A 196 -9.41 5.43 -7.59
CA ARG A 196 -8.07 5.08 -7.08
C ARG A 196 -7.16 4.56 -8.18
N ALA A 197 -6.77 5.46 -9.10
CA ALA A 197 -6.01 5.07 -10.29
C ALA A 197 -4.57 4.60 -9.98
N ASP A 198 -4.02 5.02 -8.83
CA ASP A 198 -2.64 4.74 -8.41
C ASP A 198 -2.40 3.28 -8.01
N GLY A 199 -3.46 2.49 -7.83
CA GLY A 199 -3.39 1.07 -7.50
C GLY A 199 -4.04 0.72 -6.16
N GLU A 200 -4.27 -0.57 -5.97
CA GLU A 200 -5.04 -1.11 -4.84
C GLU A 200 -4.29 -1.01 -3.51
N LEU A 201 -2.96 -1.03 -3.55
CA LEU A 201 -2.11 -0.99 -2.36
C LEU A 201 -1.81 0.43 -1.89
N GLN A 202 -2.11 1.45 -2.72
CA GLN A 202 -1.83 2.84 -2.43
C GLN A 202 -2.94 3.48 -1.58
N GLU A 203 -2.58 4.45 -0.75
CA GLU A 203 -3.56 5.22 0.01
C GLU A 203 -4.49 5.97 -0.96
N PRO A 204 -5.82 6.03 -0.67
CA PRO A 204 -6.73 6.85 -1.46
C PRO A 204 -6.31 8.32 -1.49
N ARG A 205 -5.93 8.82 -2.67
CA ARG A 205 -5.65 10.24 -2.89
C ARG A 205 -6.90 11.00 -3.37
N PRO A 206 -7.08 12.27 -2.96
CA PRO A 206 -8.13 13.11 -3.52
C PRO A 206 -7.86 13.31 -5.02
N ALA A 207 -8.91 13.41 -5.82
CA ALA A 207 -8.77 13.54 -7.26
C ALA A 207 -9.82 14.46 -7.85
N MET A 208 -9.49 15.03 -9.00
CA MET A 208 -10.41 15.76 -9.84
C MET A 208 -10.25 15.40 -11.31
N PHE A 209 -11.36 15.47 -12.03
CA PHE A 209 -11.42 15.35 -13.47
C PHE A 209 -11.72 16.72 -14.03
N VAL A 210 -10.86 17.21 -14.91
CA VAL A 210 -11.05 18.44 -15.66
C VAL A 210 -11.55 18.09 -17.04
N TYR A 211 -12.58 18.80 -17.49
CA TYR A 211 -13.14 18.60 -18.82
C TYR A 211 -12.07 18.83 -19.90
N LEU A 212 -11.87 17.82 -20.74
CA LEU A 212 -11.05 17.90 -21.94
C LEU A 212 -11.95 18.07 -23.15
N SER A 213 -11.93 19.26 -23.75
CA SER A 213 -12.65 19.50 -25.01
C SER A 213 -12.09 18.60 -26.12
N PRO A 214 -12.94 17.96 -26.94
CA PRO A 214 -12.50 17.22 -28.12
C PRO A 214 -11.61 18.06 -29.06
N ASP A 215 -11.85 19.37 -29.10
CA ASP A 215 -11.17 20.34 -29.96
C ASP A 215 -9.93 20.98 -29.35
N ASP A 216 -9.57 20.58 -28.12
CA ASP A 216 -8.36 21.08 -27.48
C ASP A 216 -7.10 20.58 -28.21
N THR A 217 -6.39 21.52 -28.86
CA THR A 217 -5.10 21.31 -29.53
C THR A 217 -3.91 21.80 -28.72
N THR A 218 -4.15 22.41 -27.55
CA THR A 218 -3.10 23.08 -26.76
C THR A 218 -2.05 22.09 -26.26
N ARG A 219 -2.43 20.82 -26.08
CA ARG A 219 -1.55 19.74 -25.61
C ARG A 219 -1.77 18.48 -26.42
N ALA A 220 -0.67 17.79 -26.75
CA ALA A 220 -0.74 16.46 -27.36
C ALA A 220 -1.23 15.46 -26.30
N ARG A 221 -2.54 15.20 -26.26
CA ARG A 221 -3.17 14.21 -25.39
C ARG A 221 -3.39 12.94 -26.19
N ASN A 222 -2.32 12.16 -26.28
CA ASN A 222 -2.24 11.04 -27.19
C ASN A 222 -2.59 9.70 -26.52
N THR A 223 -3.08 9.72 -25.27
CA THR A 223 -3.53 8.51 -24.57
C THR A 223 -5.04 8.37 -24.68
N LEU A 224 -5.49 7.18 -25.10
CA LEU A 224 -6.90 6.82 -25.21
C LEU A 224 -7.23 5.70 -24.23
N LEU A 225 -8.43 5.78 -23.64
CA LEU A 225 -9.04 4.68 -22.93
C LEU A 225 -10.19 4.14 -23.79
N VAL A 226 -10.12 2.86 -24.13
CA VAL A 226 -11.06 2.20 -25.04
C VAL A 226 -11.74 1.06 -24.31
N LYS A 227 -13.06 1.15 -24.18
CA LYS A 227 -13.87 0.03 -23.68
C LYS A 227 -14.17 -0.91 -24.84
N VAL A 228 -13.84 -2.18 -24.69
CA VAL A 228 -14.06 -3.21 -25.70
C VAL A 228 -15.08 -4.23 -25.20
N ARG A 229 -15.68 -4.99 -26.12
CA ARG A 229 -16.56 -6.10 -25.76
C ARG A 229 -15.75 -7.22 -25.08
N PRO A 230 -16.33 -7.98 -24.14
CA PRO A 230 -15.68 -9.15 -23.58
C PRO A 230 -15.24 -10.13 -24.68
N GLY A 231 -14.02 -10.63 -24.58
CA GLY A 231 -13.46 -11.58 -25.56
C GLY A 231 -12.94 -10.99 -26.87
N SER A 232 -12.83 -9.66 -26.97
CA SER A 232 -12.36 -8.99 -28.20
C SER A 232 -10.93 -9.34 -28.64
N GLY A 233 -10.10 -9.90 -27.74
CA GLY A 233 -8.87 -10.65 -28.04
C GLY A 233 -7.81 -9.92 -28.88
N ALA A 234 -6.77 -10.65 -29.28
CA ALA A 234 -5.64 -10.13 -30.06
C ALA A 234 -6.02 -9.68 -31.49
N ALA A 235 -7.13 -10.19 -32.04
CA ALA A 235 -7.59 -9.82 -33.38
C ALA A 235 -8.07 -8.36 -33.44
N LEU A 236 -8.80 -7.89 -32.42
CA LEU A 236 -9.22 -6.50 -32.33
C LEU A 236 -8.01 -5.58 -32.11
N GLU A 237 -7.05 -5.98 -31.28
CA GLU A 237 -5.82 -5.23 -31.03
C GLU A 237 -5.02 -5.03 -32.32
N LYS A 238 -4.81 -6.10 -33.10
CA LYS A 238 -4.12 -6.02 -34.39
C LYS A 238 -4.85 -5.13 -35.38
N LYS A 239 -6.19 -5.18 -35.39
CA LYS A 239 -7.02 -4.32 -36.23
C LYS A 239 -6.90 -2.85 -35.84
N ILE A 240 -7.07 -2.53 -34.56
CA ILE A 240 -6.90 -1.17 -34.01
C ILE A 240 -5.52 -0.62 -34.35
N SER A 241 -4.47 -1.43 -34.18
CA SER A 241 -3.10 -1.04 -34.50
C SER A 241 -2.85 -0.85 -36.01
N ALA A 242 -3.61 -1.53 -36.86
CA ALA A 242 -3.58 -1.33 -38.31
C ALA A 242 -4.35 -0.07 -38.73
N ASP A 243 -5.54 0.14 -38.15
CA ASP A 243 -6.38 1.33 -38.38
C ASP A 243 -5.59 2.61 -38.02
N ILE A 244 -4.93 2.64 -36.86
CA ILE A 244 -4.10 3.78 -36.42
C ILE A 244 -2.98 4.07 -37.42
N ARG A 245 -2.24 3.05 -37.87
CA ARG A 245 -1.17 3.20 -38.88
C ARG A 245 -1.69 3.64 -40.24
N SER A 246 -2.92 3.27 -40.59
CA SER A 246 -3.57 3.71 -41.83
C SER A 246 -3.96 5.18 -41.80
N ALA A 247 -4.34 5.69 -40.63
CA ALA A 247 -4.70 7.09 -40.44
C ALA A 247 -3.46 8.01 -40.39
N GLY A 248 -2.34 7.51 -39.86
CA GLY A 248 -1.06 8.22 -39.85
C GLY A 248 0.10 7.26 -40.07
N THR A 249 0.80 7.37 -41.19
CA THR A 249 1.89 6.45 -41.57
C THR A 249 3.06 6.45 -40.60
N THR A 250 3.28 7.55 -39.88
CA THR A 250 4.31 7.68 -38.84
C THR A 250 3.81 7.34 -37.44
N TRP A 251 2.51 7.08 -37.29
CA TRP A 251 1.90 6.85 -35.99
C TRP A 251 2.13 5.42 -35.54
N SER A 252 2.42 5.26 -34.26
CA SER A 252 2.47 3.97 -33.60
C SER A 252 1.55 3.96 -32.39
N SER A 253 1.12 2.76 -31.99
CA SER A 253 0.22 2.55 -30.85
C SER A 253 0.76 1.49 -29.93
N ASN A 254 0.79 1.77 -28.64
CA ASN A 254 1.02 0.77 -27.61
C ASN A 254 -0.32 0.45 -26.95
N VAL A 255 -0.89 -0.71 -27.26
CA VAL A 255 -2.15 -1.16 -26.69
C VAL A 255 -1.85 -2.03 -25.48
N ARG A 256 -2.45 -1.69 -24.34
CA ARG A 256 -2.30 -2.45 -23.10
C ARG A 256 -3.66 -2.59 -22.43
N ALA A 257 -4.02 -3.81 -22.03
CA ALA A 257 -5.21 -4.00 -21.22
C ALA A 257 -4.96 -3.46 -19.79
N LEU A 258 -5.90 -2.68 -19.25
CA LEU A 258 -5.78 -2.18 -17.87
C LEU A 258 -5.66 -3.33 -16.85
N ALA A 259 -6.29 -4.47 -17.11
CA ALA A 259 -6.17 -5.67 -16.30
C ALA A 259 -4.72 -6.22 -16.25
N GLU A 260 -3.98 -6.17 -17.35
CA GLU A 260 -2.56 -6.58 -17.40
C GLU A 260 -1.64 -5.56 -16.73
N GLN A 261 -1.93 -4.27 -16.91
CA GLN A 261 -1.21 -3.19 -16.23
C GLN A 261 -1.41 -3.29 -14.70
N ARG A 262 -2.63 -3.57 -14.24
CA ARG A 262 -2.93 -3.86 -12.83
C ARG A 262 -2.08 -5.00 -12.29
N LEU A 263 -2.05 -6.15 -12.97
CA LEU A 263 -1.24 -7.30 -12.53
C LEU A 263 0.25 -6.96 -12.47
N THR A 264 0.75 -6.21 -13.45
CA THR A 264 2.13 -5.75 -13.49
C THR A 264 2.44 -4.83 -12.31
N GLN A 265 1.57 -3.84 -12.05
CA GLN A 265 1.74 -2.92 -10.93
C GLN A 265 1.67 -3.63 -9.58
N LEU A 266 0.74 -4.59 -9.40
CA LEU A 266 0.65 -5.40 -8.18
C LEU A 266 1.91 -6.24 -7.95
N LYS A 267 2.47 -6.84 -9.01
CA LYS A 267 3.73 -7.59 -8.91
C LYS A 267 4.84 -6.67 -8.39
N PHE A 268 5.02 -5.50 -8.98
CA PHE A 268 6.02 -4.53 -8.53
C PHE A 268 5.79 -4.05 -7.10
N GLY A 269 4.55 -3.75 -6.73
CA GLY A 269 4.19 -3.30 -5.37
C GLY A 269 4.39 -4.36 -4.29
N LEU A 270 4.30 -5.65 -4.64
CA LEU A 270 4.45 -6.76 -3.69
C LEU A 270 5.88 -7.30 -3.57
N VAL A 271 6.79 -6.99 -4.50
CA VAL A 271 8.17 -7.50 -4.46
C VAL A 271 8.86 -7.14 -3.14
N LEU A 272 8.84 -5.86 -2.75
CA LEU A 272 9.52 -5.40 -1.54
C LEU A 272 8.89 -5.98 -0.26
N PRO A 273 7.56 -5.96 -0.06
CA PRO A 273 6.91 -6.64 1.06
C PRO A 273 7.25 -8.14 1.15
N VAL A 274 7.31 -8.84 0.03
CA VAL A 274 7.66 -10.28 0.00
C VAL A 274 9.11 -10.50 0.43
N ILE A 275 10.05 -9.72 -0.09
CA ILE A 275 11.48 -9.80 0.31
C ILE A 275 11.62 -9.53 1.82
N LEU A 276 10.99 -8.48 2.33
CA LEU A 276 11.02 -8.16 3.74
C LEU A 276 10.36 -9.26 4.59
N GLY A 277 9.29 -9.89 4.08
CA GLY A 277 8.65 -11.05 4.70
C GLY A 277 9.58 -12.25 4.84
N VAL A 278 10.38 -12.56 3.81
CA VAL A 278 11.38 -13.64 3.85
C VAL A 278 12.49 -13.32 4.87
N VAL A 279 13.01 -12.10 4.87
CA VAL A 279 14.01 -11.66 5.86
C VAL A 279 13.45 -11.75 7.28
N CYS A 280 12.20 -11.32 7.46
CA CYS A 280 11.50 -11.39 8.74
C CYS A 280 11.37 -12.83 9.22
N LEU A 281 10.97 -13.76 8.35
CA LEU A 281 10.89 -15.19 8.67
C LEU A 281 12.26 -15.74 9.09
N PHE A 282 13.32 -15.40 8.35
CA PHE A 282 14.68 -15.81 8.69
C PHE A 282 15.11 -15.29 10.08
N LEU A 283 14.82 -14.03 10.41
CA LEU A 283 15.13 -13.46 11.73
C LEU A 283 14.35 -14.15 12.86
N ILE A 284 13.07 -14.48 12.64
CA ILE A 284 12.27 -15.24 13.63
C ILE A 284 12.89 -16.61 13.92
N ILE A 285 13.35 -17.30 12.87
CA ILE A 285 14.03 -18.60 13.03
C ILE A 285 15.34 -18.43 13.81
N ASN A 286 16.14 -17.41 13.52
CA ASN A 286 17.37 -17.15 14.26
C ASN A 286 17.08 -16.87 15.73
N VAL A 287 16.09 -16.01 16.04
CA VAL A 287 15.68 -15.75 17.43
C VAL A 287 15.28 -17.05 18.14
N ALA A 288 14.54 -17.93 17.46
CA ALA A 288 14.15 -19.22 18.01
C ALA A 288 15.36 -20.10 18.34
N LEU A 289 16.33 -20.18 17.44
CA LEU A 289 17.58 -20.93 17.62
C LEU A 289 18.46 -20.33 18.72
N GLY A 290 18.59 -19.01 18.76
CA GLY A 290 19.32 -18.27 19.80
C GLY A 290 18.72 -18.53 21.18
N LEU A 291 17.39 -18.37 21.32
CA LEU A 291 16.68 -18.64 22.56
C LEU A 291 16.88 -20.09 23.01
N PHE A 292 16.73 -21.05 22.10
CA PHE A 292 16.94 -22.47 22.40
C PHE A 292 18.38 -22.77 22.84
N GLY A 293 19.37 -22.22 22.15
CA GLY A 293 20.80 -22.44 22.45
C GLY A 293 21.19 -21.89 23.82
N VAL A 294 20.77 -20.67 24.15
CA VAL A 294 21.04 -20.07 25.47
C VAL A 294 20.31 -20.81 26.58
N LEU A 295 19.08 -21.24 26.36
CA LEU A 295 18.35 -22.09 27.30
C LEU A 295 19.09 -23.40 27.57
N TRP A 296 19.48 -24.11 26.51
CA TRP A 296 20.18 -25.38 26.62
C TRP A 296 21.49 -25.25 27.38
N LEU A 297 22.26 -24.21 27.09
CA LEU A 297 23.50 -23.89 27.80
C LEU A 297 23.25 -23.54 29.28
N ASN A 298 22.18 -22.79 29.57
CA ASN A 298 21.80 -22.43 30.93
C ASN A 298 21.40 -23.66 31.75
N ILE A 299 20.59 -24.55 31.19
CA ILE A 299 20.14 -25.79 31.84
C ILE A 299 21.34 -26.71 32.09
N SER A 300 22.18 -26.93 31.06
CA SER A 300 23.36 -27.80 31.18
C SER A 300 24.34 -27.30 32.24
N ARG A 301 24.61 -25.99 32.30
CA ARG A 301 25.51 -25.40 33.32
C ARG A 301 24.92 -25.37 34.74
N ARG A 302 23.59 -25.45 34.88
CA ARG A 302 22.91 -25.43 36.18
C ARG A 302 22.36 -26.81 36.57
N ARG A 303 22.83 -27.87 35.92
CA ARG A 303 22.32 -29.24 36.14
C ARG A 303 22.46 -29.68 37.60
N GLY A 304 23.62 -29.44 38.22
CA GLY A 304 23.87 -29.71 39.64
C GLY A 304 22.98 -28.88 40.58
N GLU A 305 22.87 -27.57 40.36
CA GLU A 305 21.99 -26.68 41.14
C GLU A 305 20.51 -27.11 41.06
N ILE A 306 20.05 -27.48 39.85
CA ILE A 306 18.70 -28.00 39.60
C ILE A 306 18.51 -29.33 40.35
N GLY A 307 19.51 -30.22 40.33
CA GLY A 307 19.52 -31.48 41.08
C GLY A 307 19.38 -31.29 42.58
N VAL A 308 20.17 -30.40 43.17
CA VAL A 308 20.10 -30.05 44.61
C VAL A 308 18.73 -29.48 44.98
N ARG A 309 18.18 -28.55 44.17
CA ARG A 309 16.85 -27.99 44.43
C ARG A 309 15.75 -29.05 44.35
N ARG A 310 15.82 -29.97 43.37
CA ARG A 310 14.89 -31.10 43.27
C ARG A 310 15.02 -32.04 44.47
N ALA A 311 16.24 -32.29 44.97
CA ALA A 311 16.47 -33.07 46.19
C ALA A 311 15.89 -32.40 47.44
N MET A 312 15.94 -31.07 47.51
CA MET A 312 15.31 -30.28 48.59
C MET A 312 13.78 -30.10 48.42
N GLY A 313 13.15 -30.81 47.49
CA GLY A 313 11.69 -30.82 47.34
C GLY A 313 11.10 -29.80 46.36
N ALA A 314 11.91 -29.13 45.54
CA ALA A 314 11.38 -28.25 44.50
C ALA A 314 10.57 -29.05 43.45
N THR A 315 9.35 -28.61 43.17
CA THR A 315 8.50 -29.24 42.15
C THR A 315 9.03 -28.97 40.74
N ALA A 316 8.77 -29.90 39.81
CA ALA A 316 9.06 -29.75 38.39
C ALA A 316 8.48 -28.45 37.80
N GLY A 317 7.28 -28.06 38.24
CA GLY A 317 6.62 -26.82 37.83
C GLY A 317 7.35 -25.55 38.27
N ASN A 318 7.94 -25.55 39.48
CA ASN A 318 8.70 -24.39 39.97
C ASN A 318 9.94 -24.13 39.13
N ILE A 319 10.63 -25.19 38.68
CA ILE A 319 11.81 -25.08 37.81
C ILE A 319 11.40 -24.61 36.42
N SER A 320 10.34 -25.18 35.84
CA SER A 320 9.85 -24.77 34.52
C SER A 320 9.39 -23.30 34.52
N ARG A 321 8.66 -22.86 35.55
CA ARG A 321 8.22 -21.47 35.70
C ARG A 321 9.39 -20.50 35.87
N GLN A 322 10.47 -20.90 36.55
CA GLN A 322 11.67 -20.09 36.66
C GLN A 322 12.35 -19.89 35.29
N VAL A 323 12.54 -20.98 34.54
CA VAL A 323 13.16 -20.94 33.21
C VAL A 323 12.33 -20.10 32.23
N LEU A 324 11.01 -20.27 32.25
CA LEU A 324 10.09 -19.46 31.45
C LEU A 324 10.17 -17.98 31.83
N GLY A 325 10.22 -17.67 33.14
CA GLY A 325 10.37 -16.30 33.63
C GLY A 325 11.68 -15.63 33.22
N GLU A 326 12.81 -16.38 33.19
CA GLU A 326 14.09 -15.87 32.71
C GLU A 326 14.01 -15.37 31.26
N ILE A 327 13.35 -16.14 30.38
CA ILE A 327 13.18 -15.73 28.98
C ILE A 327 12.21 -14.58 28.87
N LEU A 328 11.04 -14.66 29.51
CA LEU A 328 10.03 -13.62 29.40
C LEU A 328 10.59 -12.26 29.84
N VAL A 329 11.43 -12.22 30.86
CA VAL A 329 12.13 -11.00 31.27
C VAL A 329 13.08 -10.50 30.17
N LEU A 330 13.91 -11.38 29.60
CA LEU A 330 14.83 -11.02 28.51
C LEU A 330 14.09 -10.50 27.27
N THR A 331 13.04 -11.22 26.86
CA THR A 331 12.14 -10.85 25.77
C THR A 331 11.51 -9.49 26.05
N THR A 332 11.02 -9.24 27.27
CA THR A 332 10.43 -7.95 27.65
C THR A 332 11.44 -6.80 27.56
N PHE A 333 12.71 -7.00 27.91
CA PHE A 333 13.74 -5.97 27.74
C PHE A 333 14.04 -5.68 26.26
N GLY A 334 14.18 -6.71 25.43
CA GLY A 334 14.38 -6.54 23.98
C GLY A 334 13.21 -5.83 23.31
N LEU A 335 11.98 -6.22 23.66
CA LEU A 335 10.75 -5.58 23.22
C LEU A 335 10.62 -4.14 23.71
N GLY A 336 10.98 -3.86 24.97
CA GLY A 336 10.96 -2.51 25.53
C GLY A 336 11.81 -1.55 24.71
N LEU A 337 13.03 -1.95 24.35
CA LEU A 337 13.89 -1.15 23.46
C LEU A 337 13.30 -1.00 22.06
N GLY A 338 12.71 -2.09 21.52
CA GLY A 338 12.07 -2.07 20.21
C GLY A 338 10.89 -1.12 20.16
N LEU A 339 10.06 -1.13 21.19
CA LEU A 339 8.89 -0.24 21.34
C LEU A 339 9.30 1.22 21.45
N LEU A 340 10.37 1.54 22.18
CA LEU A 340 10.91 2.90 22.27
C LEU A 340 11.30 3.46 20.90
N VAL A 341 11.79 2.60 20.00
CA VAL A 341 12.07 2.97 18.61
C VAL A 341 10.79 3.02 17.78
N ALA A 342 9.92 2.02 17.88
CA ALA A 342 8.69 1.92 17.08
C ALA A 342 7.71 3.07 17.32
N VAL A 343 7.61 3.58 18.55
CA VAL A 343 6.74 4.75 18.88
C VAL A 343 7.18 6.02 18.13
N GLN A 344 8.44 6.12 17.71
CA GLN A 344 8.90 7.31 16.98
C GLN A 344 8.42 7.33 15.53
N PHE A 345 8.11 6.19 14.93
CA PHE A 345 7.64 6.11 13.54
C PHE A 345 6.33 6.87 13.27
N PRO A 346 5.25 6.70 14.06
CA PRO A 346 4.03 7.48 13.88
C PRO A 346 4.24 8.97 14.18
N LEU A 347 5.15 9.32 15.11
CA LEU A 347 5.43 10.71 15.47
C LEU A 347 6.19 11.46 14.37
N LEU A 348 7.10 10.77 13.68
CA LEU A 348 7.91 11.32 12.60
C LEU A 348 7.23 11.23 11.22
N GLY A 349 6.05 10.59 11.14
CA GLY A 349 5.31 10.46 9.88
C GLY A 349 6.05 9.66 8.79
N VAL A 350 6.95 8.74 9.18
CA VAL A 350 7.95 8.15 8.27
C VAL A 350 7.35 7.47 7.04
N PHE A 351 6.20 6.80 7.19
CA PHE A 351 5.54 6.09 6.07
C PHE A 351 4.20 6.70 5.66
N SER A 352 3.83 7.88 6.16
CA SER A 352 2.50 8.49 5.95
C SER A 352 1.33 7.53 6.26
N VAL A 353 1.56 6.53 7.12
CA VAL A 353 0.55 5.53 7.49
C VAL A 353 -0.24 6.05 8.70
N GLU A 354 -1.52 5.72 8.77
CA GLU A 354 -2.36 6.06 9.92
C GLU A 354 -1.80 5.47 11.23
N SER A 355 -1.78 6.27 12.30
CA SER A 355 -1.24 5.88 13.61
C SER A 355 -1.81 4.57 14.15
N GLY A 356 -3.10 4.30 13.90
CA GLY A 356 -3.76 3.06 14.31
C GLY A 356 -3.08 1.79 13.76
N ILE A 357 -2.59 1.83 12.52
CA ILE A 357 -1.92 0.69 11.88
C ILE A 357 -0.61 0.38 12.60
N TYR A 358 0.18 1.41 12.95
CA TYR A 358 1.43 1.21 13.69
C TYR A 358 1.17 0.54 15.05
N PHE A 359 0.17 0.99 15.81
CA PHE A 359 -0.15 0.37 17.11
C PHE A 359 -0.56 -1.10 16.96
N THR A 360 -1.39 -1.42 15.95
CA THR A 360 -1.76 -2.82 15.68
C THR A 360 -0.55 -3.65 15.26
N ALA A 361 0.35 -3.12 14.45
CA ALA A 361 1.58 -3.80 14.06
C ALA A 361 2.52 -4.06 15.25
N MET A 362 2.66 -3.07 16.16
CA MET A 362 3.45 -3.22 17.39
C MET A 362 2.89 -4.34 18.27
N LEU A 363 1.57 -4.39 18.45
CA LEU A 363 0.91 -5.44 19.24
C LEU A 363 1.07 -6.82 18.61
N LEU A 364 0.92 -6.94 17.29
CA LEU A 364 1.12 -8.21 16.58
C LEU A 364 2.57 -8.67 16.66
N ALA A 365 3.54 -7.79 16.40
CA ALA A 365 4.97 -8.11 16.51
C ALA A 365 5.34 -8.56 17.93
N ALA A 366 4.82 -7.87 18.96
CA ALA A 366 5.00 -8.26 20.34
C ALA A 366 4.37 -9.61 20.67
N GLY A 367 3.12 -9.83 20.24
CA GLY A 367 2.42 -11.08 20.41
C GLY A 367 3.18 -12.25 19.79
N VAL A 368 3.65 -12.11 18.55
CA VAL A 368 4.43 -13.14 17.85
C VAL A 368 5.72 -13.48 18.59
N LEU A 369 6.49 -12.49 19.05
CA LEU A 369 7.73 -12.74 19.78
C LEU A 369 7.50 -13.35 21.16
N TYR A 370 6.44 -12.95 21.89
CA TYR A 370 6.09 -13.59 23.15
C TYR A 370 5.65 -15.04 22.94
N LEU A 371 4.83 -15.31 21.92
CA LEU A 371 4.42 -16.68 21.56
C LEU A 371 5.64 -17.53 21.19
N LEU A 372 6.58 -16.99 20.40
CA LEU A 372 7.83 -17.64 20.04
C LEU A 372 8.66 -17.96 21.29
N ALA A 373 8.84 -16.97 22.18
CA ALA A 373 9.60 -17.13 23.40
C ALA A 373 9.01 -18.22 24.30
N VAL A 374 7.68 -18.24 24.47
CA VAL A 374 6.98 -19.28 25.23
C VAL A 374 7.16 -20.64 24.54
N ALA A 375 6.93 -20.74 23.23
CA ALA A 375 7.08 -21.99 22.49
C ALA A 375 8.50 -22.58 22.61
N CYS A 376 9.53 -21.74 22.44
CA CYS A 376 10.93 -22.13 22.61
C CYS A 376 11.28 -22.50 24.06
N ALA A 377 10.63 -21.91 25.06
CA ALA A 377 10.84 -22.21 26.47
C ALA A 377 10.18 -23.50 26.94
N LEU A 378 9.03 -23.88 26.37
CA LEU A 378 8.22 -24.99 26.84
C LEU A 378 8.96 -26.33 26.77
N TYR A 379 9.68 -26.59 25.68
CA TYR A 379 10.39 -27.86 25.50
C TYR A 379 11.62 -28.00 26.44
N PRO A 380 12.59 -27.06 26.46
CA PRO A 380 13.75 -27.15 27.35
C PRO A 380 13.39 -27.07 28.83
N SER A 381 12.35 -26.28 29.19
CA SER A 381 11.91 -26.20 30.58
C SER A 381 11.33 -27.53 31.09
N ARG A 382 10.65 -28.31 30.24
CA ARG A 382 10.20 -29.67 30.56
C ARG A 382 11.38 -30.62 30.72
N LEU A 383 12.39 -30.54 29.85
CA LEU A 383 13.61 -31.34 29.99
C LEU A 383 14.35 -31.03 31.29
N ALA A 384 14.53 -29.75 31.64
CA ALA A 384 15.15 -29.32 32.89
C ALA A 384 14.36 -29.80 34.11
N ALA A 385 13.03 -29.72 34.04
CA ALA A 385 12.16 -30.22 35.08
C ALA A 385 12.29 -31.75 35.23
N GLY A 386 12.54 -32.50 34.17
CA GLY A 386 12.70 -33.97 34.20
C GLY A 386 14.02 -34.49 34.78
N ILE A 387 14.98 -33.63 35.12
CA ILE A 387 16.28 -34.04 35.66
C ILE A 387 16.11 -34.73 37.02
N GLN A 388 16.56 -35.98 37.11
CA GLN A 388 16.52 -36.76 38.36
C GLN A 388 17.69 -36.37 39.29
N PRO A 389 17.44 -36.15 40.60
CA PRO A 389 18.48 -35.76 41.55
C PRO A 389 19.67 -36.72 41.59
N ALA A 390 19.38 -38.03 41.54
CA ALA A 390 20.40 -39.08 41.62
C ALA A 390 21.38 -39.09 40.44
N VAL A 391 20.94 -38.65 39.26
CA VAL A 391 21.81 -38.55 38.06
C VAL A 391 22.58 -37.23 38.09
N ALA A 392 21.93 -36.14 38.49
CA ALA A 392 22.54 -34.81 38.51
C ALA A 392 23.66 -34.67 39.57
N LEU A 393 23.58 -35.39 40.68
CA LEU A 393 24.58 -35.36 41.78
C LEU A 393 25.70 -36.39 41.63
N ARG A 394 25.59 -37.31 40.68
CA ARG A 394 26.59 -38.36 40.41
C ARG A 394 27.59 -37.98 39.30
N GLU A 395 27.30 -36.91 38.56
CA GLU A 395 28.15 -36.37 37.49
C GLU A 395 29.19 -35.33 38.01
N GLU A 396 29.26 -35.09 39.33
CA GLU A 396 30.40 -34.46 40.01
C GLU A 396 31.29 -35.54 40.62
#